data_AF-A0A3E1D2N3-F1
#
_entry.id   AF-A0A3E1D2N3-F1
#
_cell.length_a   1.000
_cell.length_b   1.000
_cell.length_c   1.000
_cell.angle_alpha   90.00
_cell.angle_beta   90.00
_cell.angle_gamma   90.00
#
_symmetry.space_group_name_H-M   'P 1'
#
loop_
_entity.id
_entity.type
_entity.pdbx_description
1 polymer ?
#
loop_
_entity_poly.entity_id
_entity_poly.type
_entity_poly.pdbx_seq_one_letter_code
_entity_poly.pdbx_strand_id
1 'polypeptide(L)'
;MRYAIAIVMLFCVAQAWAENVVVSDASARATAPGQESAAIRFSITSKKEARLVAIVSPVAGAVEIHSMTHDNGVMKMRAIEFLPLPAGKMVKLGASGNHVMLLNLKNPLKAGESVPLTITVEFADKRKEKVNVSAEVKPLAASRDEHERHIH
;
A
#
# COMPACT_ATOMS: atom_id res chain seq x y z
N MET A 1 45.31 -5.24 -36.51
CA MET A 1 44.00 -4.57 -36.28
C MET A 1 43.01 -5.65 -35.87
N ARG A 2 42.60 -5.77 -34.60
CA ARG A 2 41.54 -5.06 -33.83
C ARG A 2 40.48 -6.11 -33.44
N TYR A 3 40.62 -6.63 -32.22
CA TYR A 3 39.74 -7.58 -31.56
C TYR A 3 38.35 -6.96 -31.30
N ALA A 4 37.27 -7.66 -31.65
CA ALA A 4 35.91 -7.30 -31.27
C ALA A 4 35.56 -8.02 -29.95
N ILE A 5 35.51 -7.27 -28.85
CA ILE A 5 35.07 -7.75 -27.54
C ILE A 5 33.55 -7.59 -27.48
N ALA A 6 32.83 -8.70 -27.50
CA ALA A 6 31.41 -8.73 -27.20
C ALA A 6 31.23 -8.73 -25.67
N ILE A 7 30.78 -7.61 -25.10
CA ILE A 7 30.42 -7.51 -23.68
C ILE A 7 29.00 -8.05 -23.52
N VAL A 8 28.92 -9.23 -22.91
CA VAL A 8 27.69 -9.80 -22.36
C VAL A 8 27.30 -8.99 -21.12
N MET A 9 26.29 -8.13 -21.23
CA MET A 9 25.66 -7.53 -20.04
C MET A 9 24.68 -8.53 -19.43
N LEU A 10 25.17 -9.28 -18.45
CA LEU A 10 24.36 -10.09 -17.55
C LEU A 10 23.56 -9.16 -16.64
N PHE A 11 22.27 -8.97 -16.95
CA PHE A 11 21.33 -8.27 -16.08
C PHE A 11 21.03 -9.17 -14.86
N CYS A 12 21.83 -9.03 -13.82
CA CYS A 12 21.56 -9.65 -12.52
C CYS A 12 20.41 -8.88 -11.87
N VAL A 13 19.18 -9.34 -12.09
CA VAL A 13 18.03 -8.87 -11.31
C VAL A 13 18.17 -9.47 -9.92
N ALA A 14 18.73 -8.72 -8.99
CA ALA A 14 18.69 -9.05 -7.58
C ALA A 14 17.21 -9.05 -7.15
N GLN A 15 16.58 -10.22 -7.21
CA GLN A 15 15.34 -10.45 -6.48
C GLN A 15 15.71 -10.44 -5.01
N ALA A 16 15.58 -9.28 -4.38
CA ALA A 16 15.48 -9.21 -2.93
C ALA A 16 14.17 -9.92 -2.56
N TRP A 17 14.27 -11.20 -2.21
CA TRP A 17 13.16 -11.92 -1.61
C TRP A 17 12.92 -11.25 -0.26
N ALA A 18 11.72 -10.70 -0.09
CA ALA A 18 11.23 -10.31 1.22
C ALA A 18 11.05 -11.59 2.04
N GLU A 19 12.10 -12.04 2.74
CA GLU A 19 12.09 -13.34 3.43
C GLU A 19 11.10 -13.35 4.60
N ASN A 20 10.84 -12.17 5.18
CA ASN A 20 10.06 -12.03 6.41
C ASN A 20 8.70 -11.38 6.18
N VAL A 21 8.55 -10.56 5.15
CA VAL A 21 7.33 -9.79 4.92
C VAL A 21 6.59 -10.29 3.68
N VAL A 22 5.32 -10.61 3.85
CA VAL A 22 4.41 -10.98 2.77
C VAL A 22 3.31 -9.93 2.67
N VAL A 23 3.07 -9.43 1.46
CA VAL A 23 1.98 -8.51 1.15
C VAL A 23 1.06 -9.17 0.12
N SER A 24 -0.24 -9.14 0.34
CA SER A 24 -1.25 -9.75 -0.53
C SER A 24 -2.45 -8.83 -0.74
N ASP A 25 -3.27 -9.14 -1.74
CA ASP A 25 -4.56 -8.48 -2.00
C ASP A 25 -4.46 -6.96 -2.22
N ALA A 26 -3.31 -6.52 -2.75
CA ALA A 26 -3.03 -5.12 -3.00
C ALA A 26 -3.95 -4.57 -4.11
N SER A 27 -4.79 -3.61 -3.75
CA SER A 27 -5.72 -2.99 -4.69
C SER A 27 -5.99 -1.52 -4.36
N ALA A 28 -6.15 -0.73 -5.41
CA ALA A 28 -6.67 0.63 -5.33
C ALA A 28 -8.05 0.69 -5.99
N ARG A 29 -8.77 1.80 -5.80
CA ARG A 29 -9.96 2.10 -6.61
C ARG A 29 -9.60 3.11 -7.69
N ALA A 30 -10.23 2.97 -8.85
CA ALA A 30 -10.18 3.98 -9.89
C ALA A 30 -10.65 5.34 -9.34
N THR A 31 -10.17 6.43 -9.92
CA THR A 31 -10.49 7.79 -9.48
C THR A 31 -11.19 8.56 -10.58
N ALA A 32 -12.13 9.44 -10.21
CA ALA A 32 -12.73 10.35 -11.17
C ALA A 32 -11.72 11.41 -11.65
N PRO A 33 -11.90 12.01 -12.85
CA PRO A 33 -11.12 13.17 -13.26
C PRO A 33 -11.19 14.29 -12.20
N GLY A 34 -10.03 14.88 -11.87
CA GLY A 34 -9.93 15.94 -10.84
C GLY A 34 -9.84 15.45 -9.40
N GLN A 35 -9.94 14.14 -9.14
CA GLN A 35 -9.76 13.59 -7.79
C GLN A 35 -8.26 13.48 -7.46
N GLU A 36 -7.82 14.15 -6.39
CA GLU A 36 -6.39 14.28 -6.03
C GLU A 36 -5.88 13.20 -5.05
N SER A 37 -6.76 12.33 -4.56
CA SER A 37 -6.40 11.29 -3.60
C SER A 37 -7.08 9.96 -3.90
N ALA A 38 -6.47 8.86 -3.46
CA ALA A 38 -7.05 7.52 -3.57
C ALA A 38 -6.67 6.65 -2.38
N ALA A 39 -7.56 5.72 -2.00
CA ALA A 39 -7.29 4.75 -0.96
C ALA A 39 -6.72 3.45 -1.56
N ILE A 40 -5.74 2.86 -0.87
CA ILE A 40 -5.18 1.53 -1.16
C ILE A 40 -5.58 0.56 -0.06
N ARG A 41 -5.87 -0.69 -0.43
CA ARG A 41 -6.01 -1.82 0.47
C ARG A 41 -4.96 -2.87 0.18
N PHE A 42 -4.48 -3.53 1.22
CA PHE A 42 -3.69 -4.75 1.13
C PHE A 42 -3.69 -5.44 2.49
N SER A 43 -3.29 -6.70 2.52
CA SER A 43 -2.94 -7.42 3.73
C SER A 43 -1.42 -7.53 3.83
N ILE A 44 -0.88 -7.36 5.03
CA ILE A 44 0.56 -7.50 5.30
C ILE A 44 0.76 -8.41 6.50
N THR A 45 1.70 -9.35 6.36
CA THR A 45 2.11 -10.27 7.43
C THR A 45 3.62 -10.23 7.54
N SER A 46 4.13 -10.10 8.75
CA SER A 46 5.57 -10.19 9.05
C SER A 46 5.82 -11.45 9.89
N LYS A 47 6.83 -12.27 9.54
CA LYS A 47 7.24 -13.44 10.35
C LYS A 47 7.81 -13.04 11.71
N LYS A 48 8.25 -11.79 11.86
CA LYS A 48 8.86 -11.24 13.09
C LYS A 48 8.10 -9.99 13.53
N GLU A 49 8.23 -9.66 14.81
CA GLU A 49 7.77 -8.36 15.33
C GLU A 49 8.41 -7.22 14.54
N ALA A 50 7.56 -6.40 13.94
CA ALA A 50 7.98 -5.35 13.04
C ALA A 50 7.00 -4.17 13.04
N ARG A 51 7.34 -3.13 12.29
CA ARG A 51 6.52 -1.94 12.09
C ARG A 51 6.57 -1.56 10.61
N LEU A 52 5.42 -1.31 10.02
CA LEU A 52 5.34 -0.64 8.72
C LEU A 52 5.58 0.85 8.96
N VAL A 53 6.68 1.38 8.43
CA VAL A 53 7.16 2.75 8.72
C VAL A 53 7.11 3.70 7.53
N ALA A 54 7.00 3.18 6.31
CA ALA A 54 6.82 4.02 5.12
C ALA A 54 6.18 3.24 3.98
N ILE A 55 5.43 3.97 3.16
CA ILE A 55 4.98 3.54 1.84
C ILE A 55 5.31 4.67 0.89
N VAL A 56 5.80 4.36 -0.31
CA VAL A 56 5.99 5.35 -1.37
C VAL A 56 5.45 4.82 -2.68
N SER A 57 5.00 5.74 -3.53
CA SER A 57 4.56 5.43 -4.89
C SER A 57 4.96 6.56 -5.85
N PRO A 58 5.45 6.27 -7.05
CA PRO A 58 5.74 7.30 -8.04
C PRO A 58 4.49 8.00 -8.59
N VAL A 59 3.29 7.43 -8.41
CA VAL A 59 2.02 8.00 -8.95
C VAL A 59 1.42 9.09 -8.07
N ALA A 60 1.92 9.26 -6.85
CA ALA A 60 1.42 10.20 -5.84
C ALA A 60 2.56 11.08 -5.30
N GLY A 61 2.23 12.28 -4.83
CA GLY A 61 3.20 13.15 -4.16
C GLY A 61 3.51 12.70 -2.73
N ALA A 62 2.53 12.11 -2.05
CA ALA A 62 2.71 11.52 -0.72
C ALA A 62 1.85 10.26 -0.55
N VAL A 63 2.27 9.39 0.37
CA VAL A 63 1.48 8.24 0.81
C VAL A 63 1.46 8.23 2.33
N GLU A 64 0.27 8.23 2.91
CA GLU A 64 0.08 8.30 4.36
C GLU A 64 -0.69 7.09 4.88
N ILE A 65 -0.38 6.66 6.10
CA ILE A 65 -1.13 5.63 6.82
C ILE A 65 -1.98 6.34 7.86
N HIS A 66 -3.28 6.16 7.79
CA HIS A 66 -4.24 6.80 8.68
C HIS A 66 -4.86 5.73 9.57
N SER A 67 -4.89 5.97 10.87
CA SER A 67 -5.59 5.11 11.82
C SER A 67 -6.95 5.67 12.16
N MET A 68 -7.93 4.78 12.26
CA MET A 68 -9.25 5.07 12.81
C MET A 68 -9.30 4.65 14.27
N THR A 69 -9.37 5.62 15.18
CA THR A 69 -9.50 5.38 16.62
C THR A 69 -10.82 5.95 17.13
N HIS A 70 -11.51 5.21 17.98
CA HIS A 70 -12.58 5.74 18.80
C HIS A 70 -11.98 6.53 19.95
N ASP A 71 -12.30 7.82 20.02
CA ASP A 71 -11.94 8.67 21.15
C ASP A 71 -13.23 9.35 21.63
N ASN A 72 -13.68 8.98 22.83
CA ASN A 72 -14.92 9.48 23.46
C ASN A 72 -16.17 9.39 22.56
N GLY A 73 -16.37 8.26 21.89
CA GLY A 73 -17.53 8.03 21.01
C GLY A 73 -17.45 8.72 19.64
N VAL A 74 -16.35 9.43 19.37
CA VAL A 74 -16.08 10.05 18.06
C VAL A 74 -15.02 9.25 17.33
N MET A 75 -15.31 8.88 16.08
CA MET A 75 -14.32 8.30 15.17
C MET A 75 -13.35 9.38 14.73
N LYS A 76 -12.08 9.25 15.12
CA LYS A 76 -11.00 10.14 14.67
C LYS A 76 -10.11 9.41 13.68
N MET A 77 -9.89 10.04 12.54
CA MET A 77 -8.91 9.61 11.54
C MET A 77 -7.64 10.46 11.73
N ARG A 78 -6.50 9.82 11.93
CA ARG A 78 -5.22 10.51 12.14
C ARG A 78 -4.09 9.80 11.40
N ALA A 79 -3.24 10.56 10.73
CA ALA A 79 -2.00 10.04 10.17
C ALA A 79 -1.09 9.49 11.28
N ILE A 80 -0.55 8.31 11.08
CA ILE A 80 0.36 7.63 12.00
C ILE A 80 1.73 7.48 11.36
N GLU A 81 2.79 7.63 12.15
CA GLU A 81 4.17 7.47 11.68
C GLU A 81 4.51 6.02 11.36
N PHE A 82 3.87 5.07 12.06
CA PHE A 82 4.06 3.65 11.82
C PHE A 82 2.83 2.85 12.21
N LEU A 83 2.69 1.68 11.59
CA LEU A 83 1.71 0.67 11.93
C LEU A 83 2.40 -0.58 12.50
N PRO A 84 2.09 -1.00 13.74
CA PRO A 84 2.63 -2.24 14.30
C PRO A 84 2.24 -3.46 13.47
N LEU A 85 3.21 -4.36 13.27
CA LEU A 85 3.05 -5.65 12.62
C LEU A 85 3.46 -6.75 13.61
N PRO A 86 2.51 -7.30 14.38
CA PRO A 86 2.82 -8.40 15.30
C PRO A 86 3.29 -9.64 14.53
N ALA A 87 4.21 -10.39 15.12
CA ALA A 87 4.81 -11.56 14.47
C ALA A 87 3.74 -12.60 14.10
N GLY A 88 3.77 -13.04 12.84
CA GLY A 88 2.86 -14.05 12.29
C GLY A 88 1.41 -13.61 12.15
N LYS A 89 1.05 -12.38 12.56
CA LYS A 89 -0.31 -11.87 12.45
C LYS A 89 -0.49 -11.06 11.16
N MET A 90 -1.55 -11.39 10.44
CA MET A 90 -1.97 -10.62 9.28
C MET A 90 -2.62 -9.32 9.76
N VAL A 91 -2.16 -8.20 9.23
CA VAL A 91 -2.75 -6.88 9.42
C VAL A 91 -3.38 -6.46 8.09
N LYS A 92 -4.68 -6.14 8.12
CA LYS A 92 -5.41 -5.66 6.94
C LYS A 92 -5.46 -4.14 6.96
N LEU A 93 -5.12 -3.52 5.83
CA LEU A 93 -5.30 -2.09 5.60
C LEU A 93 -6.41 -1.92 4.56
N GLY A 94 -7.36 -1.03 4.84
CA GLY A 94 -8.49 -0.80 3.95
C GLY A 94 -9.75 -0.33 4.67
N ALA A 95 -10.93 -0.70 4.14
CA ALA A 95 -12.21 -0.06 4.48
C ALA A 95 -12.54 -0.02 5.98
N SER A 96 -12.10 -1.02 6.75
CA SER A 96 -12.22 -1.05 8.22
C SER A 96 -10.83 -0.97 8.87
N GLY A 97 -10.66 -0.05 9.82
CA GLY A 97 -9.42 0.12 10.57
C GLY A 97 -8.46 1.13 9.95
N ASN A 98 -7.23 0.72 9.64
CA ASN A 98 -6.20 1.62 9.12
C ASN A 98 -6.28 1.73 7.59
N HIS A 99 -6.19 2.93 7.05
CA HIS A 99 -6.25 3.22 5.61
C HIS A 99 -4.90 3.70 5.09
N VAL A 100 -4.56 3.34 3.86
CA VAL A 100 -3.44 3.94 3.14
C VAL A 100 -3.99 4.90 2.11
N MET A 101 -3.57 6.16 2.18
CA MET A 101 -4.01 7.23 1.30
C MET A 101 -2.86 7.65 0.39
N LEU A 102 -3.08 7.58 -0.91
CA LEU A 102 -2.29 8.31 -1.91
C LEU A 102 -2.80 9.75 -1.95
N LEU A 103 -1.91 10.71 -1.81
CA LEU A 103 -2.21 12.14 -1.85
C LEU A 103 -1.44 12.81 -2.98
N ASN A 104 -2.01 13.88 -3.54
CA ASN A 104 -1.45 14.61 -4.68
C ASN A 104 -1.19 13.67 -5.86
N LEU A 105 -2.22 12.96 -6.30
CA LEU A 105 -2.17 12.09 -7.46
C LEU A 105 -1.71 12.88 -8.70
N LYS A 106 -0.70 12.36 -9.40
CA LYS A 106 -0.18 13.00 -10.61
C LYS A 106 -1.09 12.82 -11.81
N ASN A 107 -1.84 11.72 -11.83
CA ASN A 107 -2.81 11.37 -12.85
C ASN A 107 -3.96 10.58 -12.21
N PRO A 108 -5.18 10.61 -12.80
CA PRO A 108 -6.26 9.72 -12.37
C PRO A 108 -5.86 8.25 -12.52
N LEU A 109 -6.23 7.43 -11.53
CA LEU A 109 -6.06 5.97 -11.58
C LEU A 109 -7.18 5.34 -12.42
N LYS A 110 -6.83 4.57 -13.45
CA LYS A 110 -7.82 3.92 -14.32
C LYS A 110 -7.95 2.43 -14.01
N ALA A 111 -9.15 1.90 -14.12
CA ALA A 111 -9.41 0.48 -13.90
C ALA A 111 -8.53 -0.39 -14.81
N GLY A 112 -7.97 -1.47 -14.26
CA GLY A 112 -7.05 -2.37 -14.96
C GLY A 112 -5.58 -1.89 -14.97
N GLU A 113 -5.30 -0.66 -14.54
CA GLU A 113 -3.92 -0.22 -14.31
C GLU A 113 -3.35 -0.84 -13.02
N SER A 114 -2.04 -0.69 -12.84
CA SER A 114 -1.33 -1.09 -11.64
C SER A 114 -0.63 0.10 -11.00
N VAL A 115 -0.78 0.23 -9.68
CA VAL A 115 -0.08 1.22 -8.87
C VAL A 115 1.13 0.56 -8.21
N PRO A 116 2.37 0.93 -8.59
CA PRO A 116 3.56 0.43 -7.92
C PRO A 116 3.71 1.07 -6.54
N LEU A 117 4.03 0.25 -5.55
CA LEU A 117 4.28 0.63 -4.16
C LEU A 117 5.60 0.07 -3.69
N THR A 118 6.36 0.86 -2.94
CA THR A 118 7.48 0.36 -2.15
C THR A 118 7.14 0.55 -0.68
N ILE A 119 7.01 -0.57 0.01
CA ILE A 119 6.63 -0.67 1.42
C ILE A 119 7.90 -0.91 2.23
N THR A 120 8.15 -0.08 3.25
CA THR A 120 9.31 -0.22 4.14
C THR A 120 8.86 -0.71 5.51
N VAL A 121 9.38 -1.87 5.91
CA VAL A 121 9.14 -2.49 7.21
C VAL A 121 10.42 -2.40 8.04
N GLU A 122 10.31 -1.92 9.29
CA GLU A 122 11.41 -1.88 10.27
C GLU A 122 11.18 -2.96 11.34
N PHE A 123 12.20 -3.78 11.58
CA PHE A 123 12.18 -4.81 12.63
C PHE A 123 12.71 -4.25 13.96
N ALA A 124 12.53 -5.03 15.04
CA ALA A 124 13.03 -4.68 16.37
C ALA A 124 14.56 -4.42 16.40
N ASP A 125 15.33 -5.08 15.51
CA ASP A 125 16.77 -4.92 15.37
C ASP A 125 17.18 -3.72 14.48
N LYS A 126 16.24 -2.82 14.16
CA LYS A 126 16.42 -1.63 13.30
C LYS A 126 16.76 -1.93 11.84
N ARG A 127 16.81 -3.19 11.41
CA ARG A 127 16.89 -3.50 9.99
C ARG A 127 15.61 -3.11 9.29
N LYS A 128 15.76 -2.63 8.05
CA LYS A 128 14.65 -2.26 7.18
C LYS A 128 14.59 -3.19 5.97
N GLU A 129 13.42 -3.71 5.69
CA GLU A 129 13.12 -4.51 4.51
C GLU A 129 12.17 -3.71 3.61
N LYS A 130 12.52 -3.61 2.32
CA LYS A 130 11.70 -2.96 1.31
C LYS A 130 11.00 -4.02 0.48
N VAL A 131 9.68 -3.93 0.42
CA VAL A 131 8.84 -4.83 -0.37
C VAL A 131 8.20 -4.04 -1.50
N ASN A 132 8.46 -4.47 -2.73
CA ASN A 132 7.81 -3.89 -3.90
C ASN A 132 6.50 -4.63 -4.17
N VAL A 133 5.42 -3.87 -4.33
CA VAL A 133 4.06 -4.40 -4.50
C VAL A 133 3.41 -3.68 -5.67
N SER A 134 2.68 -4.43 -6.49
CA SER A 134 1.85 -3.87 -7.56
C SER A 134 0.39 -3.97 -7.13
N ALA A 135 -0.25 -2.83 -6.86
CA ALA A 135 -1.66 -2.80 -6.47
C ALA A 135 -2.55 -2.66 -7.72
N GLU A 136 -3.47 -3.59 -7.92
CA GLU A 136 -4.41 -3.55 -9.05
C GLU A 136 -5.46 -2.44 -8.84
N VAL A 137 -5.69 -1.61 -9.87
CA VAL A 137 -6.75 -0.60 -9.83
C VAL A 137 -8.07 -1.25 -10.21
N LYS A 138 -8.94 -1.42 -9.22
CA LYS A 138 -10.29 -1.94 -9.41
C LYS A 138 -11.25 -0.83 -9.88
N PRO A 139 -12.30 -1.17 -10.64
CA PRO A 139 -13.33 -0.20 -11.00
C PRO A 139 -13.89 0.54 -9.79
N LEU A 140 -14.33 1.79 -10.01
CA LEU A 140 -15.29 2.43 -9.12
C LEU A 140 -16.55 1.58 -9.15
N ALA A 141 -16.76 0.73 -8.15
CA ALA A 141 -18.05 0.11 -7.97
C ALA A 141 -19.07 1.25 -7.82
N ALA A 142 -20.07 1.31 -8.70
CA ALA A 142 -21.27 2.08 -8.42
C ALA A 142 -21.75 1.62 -7.04
N SER A 143 -21.91 2.54 -6.10
CA SER A 143 -22.59 2.27 -4.85
C SER A 143 -23.90 1.57 -5.20
N ARG A 144 -24.01 0.26 -4.91
CA ARG A 144 -25.33 -0.32 -4.71
C ARG A 144 -25.83 0.35 -3.44
N ASP A 145 -26.82 1.20 -3.62
CA ASP A 145 -27.68 1.69 -2.56
C ASP A 145 -28.01 0.56 -1.60
N GLU A 146 -27.52 0.67 -0.38
CA GLU A 146 -28.09 0.00 0.77
C GLU A 146 -28.45 1.09 1.79
N HIS A 147 -29.32 2.00 1.35
CA HIS A 147 -30.23 2.68 2.26
C HIS A 147 -31.36 1.70 2.59
N GLU A 148 -31.04 0.64 3.32
CA GLU A 148 -32.06 -0.16 4.02
C GLU A 148 -32.55 0.65 5.23
N ARG A 149 -33.57 1.45 4.95
CA ARG A 149 -34.75 1.71 5.78
C ARG A 149 -34.70 1.09 7.18
N HIS A 150 -34.22 1.84 8.17
CA HIS A 150 -34.72 1.69 9.54
C HIS A 150 -35.94 2.59 9.69
N ILE A 151 -37.09 2.00 9.40
CA ILE A 151 -38.42 2.48 9.78
C ILE A 151 -38.59 2.17 11.27
N HIS A 152 -38.93 3.18 12.07
CA HIS A 152 -39.67 3.05 13.32
C HIS A 152 -40.77 4.09 13.31
#